data_AF-I0GQI4-F1
#
_entry.id   AF-I0GQI4-F1
#
_cell.length_a   1.000
_cell.length_b   1.000
_cell.length_c   1.000
_cell.angle_alpha   90.00
_cell.angle_beta   90.00
_cell.angle_gamma   90.00
#
_symmetry.space_group_name_H-M   'P 1'
#
loop_
_entity.id
_entity.type
_entity.pdbx_description
1 polymer ?
#
loop_
_entity_poly.entity_id
_entity_poly.type
_entity_poly.pdbx_seq_one_letter_code
_entity_poly.pdbx_strand_id
1 'polypeptide(L)'
;MKRIVVLLIMVLLCLCNFVEARSIMYANADTNFPIWTAGNRAGRALDISSAVIDHNASEDKYLEICAKNYCIRFQKGDGETYEYGTLEEDSYIYFREYLDGSGLYYLVADVPWDAYPWRKVNPQSYFDYGLNDAYYLVKNHVMNKKNQ
;
A
#
# COMPACT_ATOMS: atom_id res chain seq x y z
N MET A 1 36.39 30.34 1.28
CA MET A 1 36.39 29.04 0.57
C MET A 1 36.04 27.84 1.46
N LYS A 2 36.73 27.59 2.59
CA LYS A 2 36.48 26.40 3.43
C LYS A 2 35.03 26.24 3.95
N ARG A 3 34.35 27.34 4.31
CA ARG A 3 32.97 27.31 4.84
C ARG A 3 31.92 26.94 3.78
N ILE A 4 32.14 27.33 2.52
CA ILE A 4 31.23 27.00 1.40
C ILE A 4 31.31 25.51 1.09
N VAL A 5 32.52 24.93 1.11
CA VAL A 5 32.73 23.49 0.90
C VAL A 5 32.06 22.66 1.98
N VAL A 6 32.14 23.07 3.26
CA VAL A 6 31.46 22.38 4.36
C VAL A 6 29.94 22.48 4.24
N LEU A 7 29.40 23.64 3.84
CA LEU A 7 27.97 23.81 3.61
C LEU A 7 27.48 22.92 2.46
N LEU A 8 28.27 22.83 1.38
CA LEU A 8 27.95 21.99 0.22
C LEU A 8 27.95 20.51 0.59
N ILE A 9 28.92 20.07 1.40
CA ILE A 9 29.00 18.70 1.90
C ILE A 9 27.84 18.39 2.85
N MET A 10 27.43 19.33 3.71
CA MET A 10 26.25 19.16 4.57
C MET A 10 24.96 19.07 3.76
N VAL A 11 24.79 19.91 2.73
CA VAL A 11 23.63 19.84 1.82
C VAL A 11 23.64 18.52 1.04
N LEU A 12 24.79 18.07 0.55
CA LEU A 12 24.91 16.77 -0.11
C LEU A 12 24.53 15.64 0.85
N LEU A 13 25.09 15.60 2.07
CA LEU A 13 24.80 14.57 3.07
C LEU A 13 23.34 14.58 3.55
N CYS A 14 22.69 15.75 3.64
CA CYS A 14 21.27 15.86 3.92
C CYS A 14 20.40 15.34 2.75
N LEU A 15 20.87 15.47 1.50
CA LEU A 15 20.20 14.91 0.32
C LEU A 15 20.47 13.40 0.16
N CYS A 16 21.55 12.85 0.73
CA CYS A 16 21.85 11.42 0.69
C CYS A 16 21.02 10.57 1.67
N ASN A 17 20.34 11.18 2.65
CA ASN A 17 19.54 10.45 3.64
C ASN A 17 18.12 10.10 3.16
N PHE A 18 17.77 10.43 1.92
CA PHE A 18 16.62 9.84 1.24
C PHE A 18 17.01 8.44 0.76
N VAL A 19 17.27 7.53 1.70
CA VAL A 19 17.29 6.09 1.41
C VAL A 19 15.88 5.78 0.94
N GLU A 20 15.75 5.58 -0.37
CA GLU A 20 14.54 5.17 -1.03
C GLU A 20 14.08 3.84 -0.41
N ALA A 21 13.10 3.89 0.50
CA ALA A 21 12.43 2.69 0.99
C ALA A 21 11.56 2.14 -0.16
N ARG A 22 12.20 1.52 -1.15
CA ARG A 22 11.49 0.82 -2.22
C ARG A 22 10.69 -0.31 -1.57
N SER A 23 9.45 -0.48 -1.98
CA SER A 23 8.52 -1.47 -1.44
C SER A 23 9.19 -2.84 -1.37
N ILE A 24 9.57 -3.25 -0.16
CA ILE A 24 10.04 -4.62 0.09
C ILE A 24 8.76 -5.45 0.09
N MET A 25 8.55 -6.21 -0.98
CA MET A 25 7.49 -7.21 -1.03
C MET A 25 7.88 -8.33 -0.08
N TYR A 26 7.44 -8.26 1.18
CA TYR A 26 7.61 -9.38 2.11
C TYR A 26 6.57 -10.44 1.76
N ALA A 27 6.88 -11.25 0.75
CA ALA A 27 6.24 -12.54 0.58
C ALA A 27 6.82 -13.46 1.67
N ASN A 28 6.19 -13.51 2.84
CA ASN A 28 6.30 -14.75 3.62
C ASN A 28 5.74 -15.85 2.72
N ALA A 29 6.47 -16.95 2.54
CA ALA A 29 6.18 -18.00 1.57
C ALA A 29 4.76 -18.58 1.68
N ASP A 30 4.09 -18.39 2.83
CA ASP A 30 2.72 -18.84 3.10
C ASP A 30 1.65 -17.73 2.98
N THR A 31 2.02 -16.46 2.98
CA THR A 31 1.07 -15.34 2.97
C THR A 31 1.52 -14.20 2.04
N ASN A 32 0.80 -14.09 0.92
CA ASN A 32 0.99 -13.08 -0.12
C ASN A 32 0.48 -11.70 0.32
N PHE A 33 1.19 -11.02 1.23
CA PHE A 33 0.85 -9.67 1.66
C PHE A 33 1.66 -8.62 0.88
N PRO A 34 1.09 -7.92 -0.13
CA PRO A 34 1.75 -6.76 -0.70
C PRO A 34 1.86 -5.66 0.36
N ILE A 35 3.05 -5.09 0.49
CA ILE A 35 3.36 -3.99 1.40
C ILE A 35 3.32 -2.68 0.61
N TRP A 36 2.47 -1.73 1.03
CA TRP A 36 2.20 -0.52 0.23
C TRP A 36 2.60 0.81 0.89
N THR A 37 3.02 0.82 2.17
CA THR A 37 3.61 2.03 2.80
C THR A 37 4.75 1.71 3.77
N ALA A 38 5.93 1.27 3.32
CA ALA A 38 7.04 1.09 4.25
C ALA A 38 7.79 2.41 4.49
N GLY A 39 7.63 3.01 5.67
CA GLY A 39 8.68 3.87 6.22
C GLY A 39 9.83 3.01 6.77
N ASN A 40 10.90 3.64 7.27
CA ASN A 40 12.09 2.91 7.75
C ASN A 40 11.84 1.88 8.88
N ARG A 41 10.65 1.81 9.50
CA ARG A 41 10.34 0.84 10.59
C ARG A 41 8.88 0.40 10.68
N ALA A 42 8.00 0.88 9.82
CA ALA A 42 6.58 0.52 9.87
C ALA A 42 5.94 0.64 8.50
N GLY A 43 4.89 -0.15 8.27
CA GLY A 43 4.08 0.01 7.08
C GLY A 43 2.73 -0.68 7.12
N ARG A 44 2.15 -0.88 5.94
CA ARG A 44 0.86 -1.52 5.75
C ARG A 44 1.00 -2.73 4.85
N ALA A 45 0.32 -3.81 5.21
CA ALA A 45 0.19 -5.03 4.42
C ALA A 45 -1.27 -5.32 4.12
N LEU A 46 -1.52 -5.98 3.01
CA LEU A 46 -2.85 -6.28 2.51
C LEU A 46 -3.09 -7.79 2.38
N ASP A 47 -4.14 -8.32 3.00
CA ASP A 47 -4.48 -9.73 2.90
C ASP A 47 -5.21 -10.08 1.60
N ILE A 48 -4.46 -10.52 0.59
CA ILE A 48 -5.02 -10.96 -0.69
C ILE A 48 -6.02 -12.12 -0.50
N SER A 49 -5.79 -13.00 0.48
CA SER A 49 -6.64 -14.19 0.67
C SER A 49 -8.05 -13.83 1.15
N SER A 50 -8.15 -12.76 1.95
CA SER A 50 -9.40 -12.21 2.51
C SER A 50 -10.22 -11.38 1.51
N ALA A 51 -9.67 -11.11 0.33
CA ALA A 51 -10.25 -10.14 -0.58
C ALA A 51 -11.59 -10.59 -1.15
N VAL A 52 -12.55 -9.66 -1.14
CA VAL A 52 -13.91 -9.83 -1.68
C VAL A 52 -14.24 -8.70 -2.63
N ILE A 53 -15.11 -8.98 -3.60
CA ILE A 53 -15.59 -8.02 -4.60
C ILE A 53 -17.08 -7.80 -4.39
N ASP A 54 -17.50 -6.54 -4.29
CA ASP A 54 -18.91 -6.19 -4.28
C ASP A 54 -19.35 -5.88 -5.72
N HIS A 55 -20.08 -6.81 -6.31
CA HIS A 55 -20.67 -6.66 -7.63
C HIS A 55 -21.99 -5.86 -7.61
N ASN A 56 -22.64 -5.74 -6.46
CA ASN A 56 -23.92 -5.06 -6.32
C ASN A 56 -23.77 -3.55 -6.12
N ALA A 57 -22.57 -3.09 -5.73
CA ALA A 57 -22.35 -1.70 -5.36
C ALA A 57 -22.65 -0.72 -6.50
N SER A 58 -22.48 -1.13 -7.77
CA SER A 58 -23.19 -0.59 -8.94
C SER A 58 -22.66 -1.25 -10.23
N GLU A 59 -23.42 -2.21 -10.76
CA GLU A 59 -23.01 -3.13 -11.84
C GLU A 59 -22.33 -2.45 -13.06
N ASP A 60 -22.63 -1.17 -13.32
CA ASP A 60 -22.10 -0.43 -14.49
C ASP A 60 -21.24 0.80 -14.17
N LYS A 61 -21.05 1.19 -12.90
CA LYS A 61 -20.33 2.45 -12.57
C LYS A 61 -18.94 2.22 -12.02
N TYR A 62 -18.79 1.26 -11.12
CA TYR A 62 -17.51 1.00 -10.49
C TYR A 62 -17.39 -0.43 -9.98
N LEU A 63 -16.15 -0.89 -9.87
CA LEU A 63 -15.77 -2.12 -9.20
C LEU A 63 -15.35 -1.80 -7.77
N GLU A 64 -15.97 -2.44 -6.78
CA GLU A 64 -15.55 -2.33 -5.37
C GLU A 64 -14.89 -3.61 -4.87
N ILE A 65 -13.73 -3.46 -4.25
CA ILE A 65 -12.96 -4.55 -3.65
C ILE A 65 -12.62 -4.19 -2.22
N CYS A 66 -12.76 -5.14 -1.30
CA CYS A 66 -12.41 -5.00 0.10
C CYS A 66 -11.45 -6.12 0.53
N ALA A 67 -10.48 -5.81 1.39
CA ALA A 67 -9.59 -6.80 2.00
C ALA A 67 -9.13 -6.34 3.39
N LYS A 68 -8.69 -7.29 4.23
CA LYS A 68 -8.08 -6.99 5.53
C LYS A 68 -6.77 -6.21 5.34
N ASN A 69 -6.61 -5.13 6.08
CA ASN A 69 -5.38 -4.37 6.17
C ASN A 69 -4.67 -4.70 7.50
N TYR A 70 -3.35 -4.76 7.46
CA TYR A 70 -2.51 -4.96 8.64
C TYR A 70 -1.53 -3.81 8.79
N CYS A 71 -1.27 -3.42 10.04
CA CYS A 71 -0.07 -2.66 10.36
C CYS A 71 1.12 -3.62 10.46
N ILE A 72 2.23 -3.28 9.81
CA ILE A 72 3.50 -3.97 10.00
C ILE A 72 4.39 -3.06 10.83
N ARG A 73 4.99 -3.62 11.88
CA ARG A 73 6.06 -2.98 12.63
C ARG A 73 7.32 -3.84 12.53
N PHE A 74 8.39 -3.25 12.02
CA PHE A 74 9.70 -3.92 11.95
C PHE A 74 10.44 -3.67 13.25
N GLN A 75 10.77 -4.74 13.98
CA GLN A 75 11.38 -4.61 15.30
C GLN A 75 12.89 -4.36 15.24
N LYS A 76 13.57 -4.88 14.22
CA LYS A 76 15.02 -4.78 14.09
C LYS A 76 15.43 -4.85 12.61
N GLY A 77 16.48 -4.13 12.24
CA GLY A 77 17.07 -4.20 10.91
C GLY A 77 18.39 -3.44 10.87
N ASP A 78 19.28 -3.81 9.98
CA ASP A 78 20.56 -3.12 9.73
C ASP A 78 20.41 -1.91 8.80
N GLY A 79 19.19 -1.61 8.37
CA GLY A 79 18.85 -0.55 7.42
C GLY A 79 18.79 -1.03 5.97
N GLU A 80 19.29 -2.23 5.69
CA GLU A 80 19.20 -2.90 4.37
C GLU A 80 18.28 -4.12 4.41
N THR A 81 18.23 -4.80 5.56
CA THR A 81 17.39 -5.95 5.86
C THR A 81 16.58 -5.67 7.13
N TYR A 82 15.28 -5.96 7.07
CA TYR A 82 14.39 -5.89 8.23
C TYR A 82 14.10 -7.30 8.72
N GLU A 83 14.46 -7.59 9.97
CA GLU A 83 14.20 -8.88 10.62
C GLU A 83 12.93 -8.79 11.48
N TYR A 84 12.13 -9.86 11.45
CA TYR A 84 10.95 -10.09 12.30
C TYR A 84 9.98 -8.90 12.39
N GLY A 85 9.10 -8.80 11.38
CA GLY A 85 7.95 -7.90 11.40
C GLY A 85 6.76 -8.51 12.14
N THR A 86 6.16 -7.77 13.07
CA THR A 86 4.83 -8.13 13.62
C THR A 86 3.73 -7.56 12.74
N LEU A 87 2.80 -8.43 12.33
CA LEU A 87 1.55 -8.05 11.68
C LEU A 87 0.47 -7.85 12.75
N GLU A 88 -0.03 -6.63 12.87
CA GLU A 88 -1.15 -6.27 13.74
C GLU A 88 -2.37 -6.02 12.85
N GLU A 89 -3.52 -6.64 13.17
CA GLU A 89 -4.78 -6.31 12.50
C GLU A 89 -5.07 -4.80 12.67
N ASP A 90 -5.41 -4.15 11.55
CA ASP A 90 -5.81 -2.75 11.51
C ASP A 90 -7.31 -2.71 11.15
N SER A 91 -7.68 -1.99 10.09
CA SER A 91 -9.05 -1.95 9.57
C SER A 91 -9.16 -2.71 8.24
N TYR A 92 -10.23 -2.46 7.50
CA TYR A 92 -10.33 -2.88 6.11
C TYR A 92 -9.81 -1.78 5.19
N ILE A 93 -9.31 -2.19 4.03
CA ILE A 93 -9.09 -1.28 2.92
C ILE A 93 -10.06 -1.60 1.80
N TYR A 94 -10.70 -0.55 1.32
CA TYR A 94 -11.66 -0.57 0.24
C TYR A 94 -11.04 0.12 -0.97
N PHE A 95 -11.23 -0.47 -2.13
CA PHE A 95 -10.87 0.08 -3.43
C PHE A 95 -12.12 0.27 -4.27
N ARG A 96 -12.16 1.36 -5.01
CA ARG A 96 -13.21 1.66 -5.99
C ARG A 96 -12.57 2.10 -7.30
N GLU A 97 -12.69 1.25 -8.32
CA GLU A 97 -12.27 1.58 -9.69
C GLU A 97 -13.49 2.00 -10.50
N TYR A 98 -13.52 3.26 -10.94
CA TYR A 98 -14.59 3.75 -11.80
C TYR A 98 -14.37 3.32 -13.25
N LEU A 99 -15.40 2.73 -13.86
CA LEU A 99 -15.35 2.17 -15.22
C LEU A 99 -15.36 3.25 -16.32
N ASP A 100 -15.70 4.49 -15.97
CA ASP A 100 -15.72 5.65 -16.87
C ASP A 100 -14.33 6.29 -17.10
N GLY A 101 -13.27 5.73 -16.49
CA GLY A 101 -11.92 6.27 -16.57
C GLY A 101 -11.60 7.36 -15.54
N SER A 102 -12.53 7.67 -14.61
CA SER A 102 -12.28 8.60 -13.50
C SER A 102 -11.14 8.16 -12.59
N GLY A 103 -10.82 6.86 -12.59
CA GLY A 103 -9.64 6.26 -11.99
C GLY A 103 -9.94 5.44 -10.73
N LEU A 104 -8.88 5.13 -10.00
CA LEU A 104 -8.90 4.32 -8.79
C LEU A 104 -8.97 5.20 -7.54
N TYR A 105 -9.82 4.80 -6.61
CA TYR A 105 -9.97 5.41 -5.28
C TYR A 105 -9.79 4.36 -4.20
N TYR A 106 -9.40 4.79 -3.01
CA TYR A 106 -9.27 3.93 -1.84
C TYR A 106 -9.72 4.62 -0.55
N LEU A 107 -9.99 3.80 0.45
CA LEU A 107 -10.33 4.19 1.80
C LEU A 107 -9.84 3.11 2.77
N VAL A 108 -9.27 3.50 3.92
CA VAL A 108 -9.01 2.61 5.05
C VAL A 108 -9.99 2.96 6.15
N ALA A 109 -10.87 2.03 6.50
CA ALA A 109 -11.94 2.26 7.48
C ALA A 109 -12.48 0.94 8.05
N ASP A 110 -13.16 1.04 9.19
CA ASP A 110 -14.05 -0.01 9.68
C ASP A 110 -15.47 0.20 9.11
N VAL A 111 -16.35 -0.77 9.35
CA VAL A 111 -17.76 -0.68 8.94
C VAL A 111 -18.51 0.31 9.84
N PRO A 112 -19.34 1.23 9.27
CA PRO A 112 -19.67 1.42 7.86
C PRO A 112 -18.71 2.38 7.13
N TRP A 113 -18.18 1.95 5.98
CA TRP A 113 -17.13 2.66 5.23
C TRP A 113 -17.68 3.70 4.25
N ASP A 114 -18.95 3.62 3.87
CA ASP A 114 -19.62 4.47 2.88
C ASP A 114 -19.75 5.95 3.31
N ALA A 115 -19.75 6.21 4.61
CA ALA A 115 -19.79 7.56 5.18
C ALA A 115 -18.45 8.32 5.08
N TYR A 116 -17.35 7.64 4.76
CA TYR A 116 -16.02 8.24 4.78
C TYR A 116 -15.58 8.75 3.40
N PRO A 117 -14.75 9.82 3.36
CA PRO A 117 -14.27 10.38 2.10
C PRO A 117 -13.29 9.43 1.41
N TRP A 118 -13.60 9.08 0.16
CA TRP A 118 -12.72 8.30 -0.70
C TRP A 118 -11.56 9.14 -1.23
N ARG A 119 -10.35 8.58 -1.21
CA ARG A 119 -9.14 9.24 -1.73
C ARG A 119 -8.80 8.70 -3.11
N LYS A 120 -8.58 9.59 -4.07
CA LYS A 120 -8.07 9.21 -5.40
C LYS A 120 -6.63 8.73 -5.28
N VAL A 121 -6.33 7.55 -5.85
CA VAL A 121 -4.97 7.04 -5.98
C VAL A 121 -4.23 7.90 -7.01
N ASN A 122 -3.08 8.45 -6.60
CA ASN A 122 -2.17 9.16 -7.48
C ASN A 122 -0.95 8.25 -7.78
N PRO A 123 -0.87 7.57 -8.93
CA PRO A 123 0.24 6.65 -9.20
C PRO A 123 1.60 7.34 -9.31
N GLN A 124 1.65 8.66 -9.46
CA GLN A 124 2.89 9.45 -9.41
C GLN A 124 3.30 9.82 -7.98
N SER A 125 2.42 9.64 -6.99
CA SER A 125 2.75 9.80 -5.57
C SER A 125 3.47 8.56 -5.07
N TYR A 126 4.64 8.75 -4.48
CA TYR A 126 5.43 7.68 -3.86
C TYR A 126 4.62 6.82 -2.88
N PHE A 127 3.72 7.45 -2.11
CA PHE A 127 2.87 6.75 -1.14
C PHE A 127 1.73 5.95 -1.81
N ASP A 128 1.19 6.43 -2.92
CA ASP A 128 0.05 5.81 -3.58
C ASP A 128 0.48 4.83 -4.70
N TYR A 129 1.76 4.83 -5.08
CA TYR A 129 2.32 3.88 -6.06
C TYR A 129 2.15 2.42 -5.59
N GLY A 130 2.51 2.12 -4.33
CA GLY A 130 2.33 0.79 -3.77
C GLY A 130 0.86 0.36 -3.65
N LEU A 131 -0.06 1.31 -3.46
CA LEU A 131 -1.51 1.04 -3.45
C LEU A 131 -2.03 0.60 -4.81
N ASN A 132 -1.57 1.29 -5.86
CA ASN A 132 -1.97 0.98 -7.22
C ASN A 132 -1.59 -0.46 -7.58
N ASP A 133 -0.36 -0.88 -7.25
CA ASP A 133 0.11 -2.23 -7.56
C ASP A 133 -0.59 -3.29 -6.69
N ALA A 134 -0.79 -3.00 -5.39
CA ALA A 134 -1.55 -3.87 -4.50
C ALA A 134 -2.98 -4.08 -5.01
N TYR A 135 -3.65 -3.03 -5.50
CA TYR A 135 -4.97 -3.13 -6.08
C TYR A 135 -5.03 -4.12 -7.25
N TYR A 136 -4.13 -3.99 -8.23
CA TYR A 136 -4.15 -4.89 -9.40
C TYR A 136 -3.85 -6.34 -9.05
N LEU A 137 -2.98 -6.59 -8.06
CA LEU A 137 -2.74 -7.92 -7.52
C LEU A 137 -4.02 -8.53 -6.92
N VAL A 138 -4.72 -7.76 -6.09
CA VAL A 138 -5.96 -8.21 -5.45
C VAL A 138 -7.07 -8.42 -6.47
N LYS A 139 -7.27 -7.46 -7.39
CA LYS A 139 -8.24 -7.56 -8.48
C LYS A 139 -8.01 -8.84 -9.29
N ASN A 140 -6.77 -9.11 -9.68
CA ASN A 140 -6.43 -10.32 -10.42
C ASN A 140 -6.74 -11.59 -9.61
N HIS A 141 -6.39 -11.63 -8.32
CA HIS A 141 -6.69 -12.77 -7.45
C HIS A 141 -8.19 -13.06 -7.33
N VAL A 142 -8.99 -12.04 -7.05
CA VAL A 142 -10.44 -12.20 -6.86
C VAL A 142 -11.15 -12.55 -8.17
N MET A 143 -10.73 -11.95 -9.30
CA MET A 143 -11.29 -12.26 -10.61
C MET A 143 -10.93 -13.68 -11.09
N ASN A 144 -9.73 -14.18 -10.78
CA ASN A 144 -9.33 -15.53 -11.16
C ASN A 144 -10.00 -16.63 -10.32
N LYS A 145 -10.27 -16.38 -9.03
CA LYS A 145 -11.08 -17.28 -8.19
C LYS A 145 -12.48 -17.53 -8.75
N LYS A 146 -13.03 -16.60 -9.53
CA LYS A 146 -14.37 -16.72 -10.14
C LYS A 146 -14.41 -17.63 -11.36
N ASN A 147 -13.27 -17.87 -12.00
CA ASN A 147 -13.14 -18.68 -13.22
C ASN A 147 -12.79 -20.16 -12.94
N GLN A 148 -12.76 -20.57 -11.66
CA GLN A 148 -12.55 -21.94 -11.19
C GLN A 148 -13.84 -22.48 -10.61
#